data_AF-A0A966JFS7-F1
#
_entry.id   AF-A0A966JFS7-F1
#
_cell.length_a   1.000
_cell.length_b   1.000
_cell.length_c   1.000
_cell.angle_alpha   90.00
_cell.angle_beta   90.00
_cell.angle_gamma   90.00
#
_symmetry.space_group_name_H-M   'P 1'
#
loop_
_entity.id
_entity.type
_entity.pdbx_description
1 polymer ?
#
loop_
_entity_poly.entity_id
_entity_poly.type
_entity_poly.pdbx_seq_one_letter_code
_entity_poly.pdbx_strand_id
1 'polypeptide(L)' 'MSSYLIEYMKAHLISLEQDSANIQKQMSEIEDMNSDEYWDLEIEDISLNGQMIAISHLIQIGEEHESNNG' A
#
# COMPACT_ATOMS: atom_id res chain seq x y z
N MET A 1 4.94 19.58 7.31
CA MET A 1 4.75 18.95 5.97
C MET A 1 3.40 19.43 5.46
N SER A 2 3.27 20.08 4.30
CA SER A 2 1.98 20.73 3.96
C SER A 2 0.81 19.75 4.09
N SER A 3 -0.29 20.16 4.74
CA SER A 3 -1.52 19.35 4.87
C SER A 3 -1.93 18.66 3.56
N TYR A 4 -1.74 19.33 2.42
CA TYR A 4 -1.95 18.75 1.08
C TYR A 4 -1.17 17.46 0.82
N LEU A 5 0.11 17.39 1.20
CA LEU A 5 0.95 16.21 0.99
C LEU A 5 0.51 15.04 1.88
N ILE A 6 0.06 15.31 3.11
CA ILE A 6 -0.48 14.29 4.01
C ILE A 6 -1.77 13.70 3.42
N GLU A 7 -2.67 14.54 2.93
CA GLU A 7 -3.91 14.08 2.29
C GLU A 7 -3.64 13.32 0.98
N TYR A 8 -2.64 13.74 0.20
CA TYR A 8 -2.20 12.98 -0.97
C TYR A 8 -1.65 11.59 -0.60
N MET A 9 -0.85 11.48 0.46
CA MET A 9 -0.35 10.19 0.95
C MET A 9 -1.49 9.29 1.45
N LYS A 10 -2.51 9.84 2.12
CA LYS A 10 -3.71 9.07 2.51
C LYS A 10 -4.47 8.53 1.29
N ALA A 11 -4.65 9.36 0.26
CA ALA A 11 -5.25 8.91 -1.00
C ALA A 11 -4.39 7.83 -1.69
N HIS A 12 -3.07 7.97 -1.65
CA HIS A 12 -2.17 6.96 -2.19
C HIS A 12 -2.24 5.63 -1.41
N LEU A 13 -2.35 5.67 -0.08
CA LEU A 13 -2.56 4.47 0.74
C LEU A 13 -3.82 3.71 0.31
N ILE A 14 -4.93 4.42 0.09
CA ILE A 14 -6.18 3.82 -0.41
C ILE A 14 -5.97 3.18 -1.80
N SER A 15 -5.18 3.82 -2.67
CA SER A 15 -4.84 3.23 -3.98
C SER A 15 -4.09 1.92 -3.83
N LEU A 16 -3.10 1.85 -2.94
CA LEU A 16 -2.32 0.64 -2.71
C LEU A 16 -3.18 -0.50 -2.12
N GLU A 17 -4.12 -0.17 -1.23
CA GLU A 17 -5.08 -1.14 -0.69
C GLU A 17 -5.98 -1.72 -1.79
N GLN A 18 -6.40 -0.89 -2.75
CA GLN A 18 -7.20 -1.32 -3.90
C GLN A 18 -6.40 -2.22 -4.85
N ASP A 19 -5.15 -1.87 -5.10
CA ASP A 19 -4.25 -2.66 -5.96
C ASP A 19 -3.96 -4.03 -5.31
N SER A 20 -3.66 -4.07 -4.02
CA SER A 20 -3.44 -5.33 -3.27
C SER A 20 -4.70 -6.21 -3.28
N ALA A 21 -5.89 -5.62 -3.05
CA ALA A 21 -7.15 -6.37 -3.13
C ALA A 21 -7.39 -6.95 -4.53
N ASN A 22 -7.00 -6.25 -5.60
CA ASN A 22 -7.10 -6.74 -6.97
C ASN A 22 -6.12 -7.87 -7.25
N ILE A 23 -4.89 -7.80 -6.74
CA ILE A 23 -3.89 -8.88 -6.86
C ILE A 23 -4.36 -10.12 -6.11
N GLN A 24 -4.82 -9.97 -4.87
CA GLN A 24 -5.36 -11.08 -4.08
C GLN A 24 -6.53 -11.78 -4.79
N LYS A 25 -7.38 -11.00 -5.47
CA LYS A 25 -8.44 -11.56 -6.30
C LYS A 25 -7.87 -12.38 -7.46
N GLN A 26 -6.88 -11.86 -8.20
CA GLN A 26 -6.24 -12.60 -9.29
C GLN A 26 -5.57 -13.89 -8.80
N MET A 27 -4.85 -13.83 -7.67
CA MET A 27 -4.26 -15.02 -7.04
C MET A 27 -5.31 -16.07 -6.66
N SER A 28 -6.50 -15.65 -6.22
CA SER A 28 -7.60 -16.56 -5.88
C SER A 28 -8.21 -17.29 -7.09
N GLU A 29 -7.98 -16.77 -8.30
CA GLU A 29 -8.44 -17.36 -9.55
C GLU A 29 -7.43 -18.37 -10.13
N ILE A 30 -6.21 -18.46 -9.56
CA ILE A 30 -5.15 -19.38 -9.99
C ILE A 30 -5.25 -20.71 -9.21
N GLU A 31 -5.41 -21.83 -9.94
CA GLU A 31 -5.46 -23.17 -9.34
C GLU A 31 -4.09 -23.69 -8.88
N ASP A 32 -3.04 -23.43 -9.65
CA ASP A 32 -1.68 -23.88 -9.34
C ASP A 32 -0.88 -22.80 -8.61
N MET A 33 -0.82 -22.93 -7.27
CA MET A 33 -0.05 -22.04 -6.40
C MET A 33 1.47 -22.12 -6.60
N ASN A 34 1.98 -23.05 -7.40
CA ASN A 34 3.41 -23.12 -7.75
C ASN A 34 3.71 -22.58 -9.15
N SER A 35 2.69 -22.10 -9.86
CA SER A 35 2.89 -21.49 -11.18
C SER A 35 3.66 -20.18 -11.07
N ASP A 36 4.46 -19.87 -12.10
CA ASP A 36 5.20 -18.60 -12.17
C ASP A 36 4.25 -17.40 -12.04
N GLU A 37 3.03 -17.50 -12.59
CA GLU A 37 1.99 -16.46 -12.49
C GLU A 37 1.55 -16.20 -11.05
N TYR A 38 1.36 -17.25 -10.24
CA TYR A 38 1.03 -17.11 -8.83
C TYR A 38 2.19 -16.44 -8.06
N TRP A 39 3.43 -16.88 -8.33
CA TRP A 39 4.62 -16.34 -7.69
C TRP A 39 4.84 -14.87 -8.01
N ASP A 40 4.65 -14.46 -9.26
CA ASP A 40 4.79 -13.07 -9.68
C ASP A 40 3.79 -12.16 -8.95
N LEU A 41 2.52 -12.61 -8.84
CA LEU A 41 1.48 -11.88 -8.10
C LEU A 41 1.76 -11.84 -6.60
N GLU A 42 2.26 -12.92 -6.00
CA GLU A 42 2.63 -12.95 -4.57
C GLU A 42 3.77 -11.96 -4.27
N ILE A 43 4.78 -11.91 -5.13
CA ILE A 43 5.88 -10.94 -5.02
C ILE A 43 5.35 -9.50 -5.11
N GLU A 44 4.42 -9.25 -6.02
CA GLU A 44 3.79 -7.93 -6.16
C GLU A 44 2.97 -7.56 -4.92
N ASP A 45 2.15 -8.46 -4.38
CA ASP A 45 1.39 -8.23 -3.14
C ASP A 45 2.32 -7.94 -1.95
N ILE A 46 3.42 -8.68 -1.81
CA ILE A 46 4.45 -8.42 -0.78
C ILE A 46 5.04 -7.01 -0.93
N SER A 47 5.31 -6.58 -2.17
CA SER A 47 5.84 -5.25 -2.46
C SER A 47 4.84 -4.15 -2.11
N LEU A 48 3.56 -4.32 -2.47
CA LEU A 48 2.49 -3.38 -2.12
C LEU A 48 2.34 -3.26 -0.60
N ASN A 49 2.34 -4.39 0.11
CA ASN A 49 2.30 -4.40 1.58
C ASN A 49 3.48 -3.62 2.19
N GLY A 50 4.70 -3.79 1.66
CA GLY A 50 5.86 -3.00 2.08
C GLY A 50 5.67 -1.49 1.87
N GLN A 51 5.10 -1.08 0.74
CA GLN A 51 4.80 0.33 0.44
C GLN A 51 3.73 0.90 1.38
N MET A 52 2.66 0.13 1.66
CA MET A 52 1.60 0.52 2.59
C MET A 52 2.14 0.76 4.00
N ILE A 53 3.03 -0.10 4.50
CA ILE A 53 3.71 0.08 5.79
C ILE A 53 4.53 1.37 5.78
N ALA A 54 5.33 1.60 4.75
CA ALA A 54 6.16 2.79 4.64
C ALA A 54 5.34 4.08 4.61
N ILE A 55 4.28 4.13 3.80
CA ILE A 55 3.40 5.31 3.67
C ILE A 55 2.64 5.57 4.97
N SER A 56 2.17 4.52 5.65
CA SER A 56 1.50 4.65 6.95
C SER A 56 2.42 5.34 7.98
N HIS A 57 3.69 4.95 8.04
CA HIS A 57 4.68 5.61 8.90
C HIS A 57 4.93 7.08 8.52
N LEU A 58 5.01 7.38 7.22
CA LEU A 58 5.22 8.76 6.75
C LEU A 58 4.02 9.67 7.04
N ILE A 59 2.79 9.14 6.92
CA ILE A 59 1.56 9.86 7.29
C ILE A 59 1.61 10.18 8.78
N GLN A 60 1.88 9.19 9.65
CA GLN A 60 1.96 9.38 11.09
C GLN A 60 2.97 10.50 11.46
N ILE A 61 4.20 10.42 10.93
CA ILE A 61 5.23 11.44 11.17
C ILE A 61 4.78 12.81 10.67
N GLY A 62 4.11 12.85 9.51
CA GLY A 62 3.56 14.08 8.94
C GLY A 62 2.52 14.72 9.85
N GLU A 63 1.57 13.94 10.36
CA GLU A 63 0.51 14.41 11.26
C GLU A 63 1.04 14.86 12.62
N GLU A 64 2.00 14.12 13.19
CA GLU A 64 2.72 14.52 14.42
C GLU A 64 3.44 15.86 14.23
N HIS A 65 4.12 16.04 13.09
CA HIS A 65 4.80 17.29 12.76
C HIS A 65 3.83 18.47 12.62
N GLU A 66 2.71 18.31 11.93
CA GLU A 66 1.70 19.38 11.83
C GLU A 66 1.09 19.72 13.19
N SER A 67 0.80 18.71 14.01
CA SER A 67 0.23 18.90 15.35
C SER A 67 1.16 19.67 16.30
N ASN A 68 2.48 19.48 16.16
CA ASN A 68 3.50 20.15 16.99
C ASN A 68 3.84 21.57 16.51
N ASN A 69 3.42 21.96 15.31
CA ASN A 69 3.70 23.27 14.70
C ASN A 69 2.43 24.12 14.46
N GLY A 70 1.27 23.62 14.88
CA GLY A 70 -0.03 24.29 14.81
C GLY A 70 -0.40 25.07 16.07
#